data_AF-A0A920BLW1-F1
#
_entry.id   AF-A0A920BLW1-F1
#
_cell.length_a   1.000
_cell.length_b   1.000
_cell.length_c   1.000
_cell.angle_alpha   90.00
_cell.angle_beta   90.00
_cell.angle_gamma   90.00
#
_symmetry.space_group_name_H-M   'P 1'
#
loop_
_entity.id
_entity.type
_entity.pdbx_description
1 polymer ?
#
loop_
_entity_poly.entity_id
_entity_poly.type
_entity_poly.pdbx_seq_one_letter_code
_entity_poly.pdbx_strand_id
1 'polypeptide(L)'
;MSKTPVHVTVTGAAGQIGYALLFRIASGQMLGADQPVVLRLLEITPALGALDGVHMELDDCAFPLLEGVVKTDDANVAFAESNYGL
;
A
#
# COMPACT_ATOMS: atom_id res chain seq x y z
N MET A 1 22.81 -0.86 -6.26
CA MET A 1 21.74 -1.83 -6.58
C MET A 1 20.51 -1.40 -5.80
N SER A 2 19.33 -1.33 -6.42
CA SER A 2 18.10 -1.10 -5.67
C SER A 2 17.85 -2.31 -4.76
N LYS A 3 17.40 -2.06 -3.53
CA LYS A 3 16.98 -3.14 -2.62
C LYS A 3 15.76 -3.83 -3.21
N THR A 4 15.58 -5.12 -2.89
CA THR A 4 14.35 -5.83 -3.23
C THR A 4 13.16 -5.11 -2.59
N PRO A 5 12.06 -4.85 -3.32
CA PRO A 5 10.88 -4.21 -2.75
C PRO A 5 10.30 -5.01 -1.59
N VAL A 6 9.85 -4.31 -0.56
CA VAL A 6 9.16 -4.91 0.59
C VAL A 6 7.66 -4.80 0.40
N HIS A 7 6.96 -5.92 0.55
CA HIS A 7 5.52 -6.02 0.40
C HIS A 7 4.85 -5.70 1.75
N VAL A 8 4.12 -4.59 1.81
CA VAL A 8 3.44 -4.12 3.02
C VAL A 8 1.93 -4.20 2.80
N THR A 9 1.27 -5.05 3.57
CA THR A 9 -0.18 -5.17 3.57
C THR A 9 -0.79 -4.21 4.57
N VAL A 10 -1.77 -3.43 4.14
CA VAL A 10 -2.56 -2.53 4.99
C VAL A 10 -4.03 -2.91 4.86
N THR A 11 -4.63 -3.31 5.98
CA THR A 11 -6.07 -3.57 6.06
C THR A 11 -6.85 -2.31 6.39
N GLY A 12 -8.13 -2.26 6.02
CA GLY A 12 -8.93 -1.04 6.19
C GLY A 12 -8.31 0.15 5.44
N ALA A 13 -7.71 -0.12 4.27
CA ALA A 13 -6.84 0.82 3.57
C ALA A 13 -7.56 2.09 3.07
N ALA A 14 -8.88 2.03 2.89
CA ALA A 14 -9.69 3.21 2.54
C ALA A 14 -10.17 3.98 3.78
N GLY A 15 -9.94 3.47 4.99
CA GLY A 15 -10.22 4.16 6.25
C GLY A 15 -9.25 5.31 6.55
N GLN A 16 -9.59 6.16 7.51
CA GLN A 16 -8.82 7.37 7.82
C GLN A 16 -7.36 7.08 8.25
N ILE A 17 -7.16 6.02 9.05
CA ILE A 17 -5.82 5.62 9.49
C ILE A 17 -5.04 5.03 8.32
N GLY A 18 -5.67 4.14 7.54
CA GLY A 18 -5.09 3.57 6.32
C GLY A 18 -4.62 4.67 5.38
N TYR A 19 -5.52 5.60 5.03
CA TYR A 19 -5.22 6.75 4.19
C TYR A 19 -4.00 7.51 4.69
N ALA A 20 -3.96 7.94 5.95
CA ALA A 20 -2.81 8.69 6.49
C ALA A 20 -1.50 7.88 6.51
N LEU A 21 -1.58 6.57 6.72
CA LEU A 21 -0.44 5.67 6.83
C LEU A 21 0.20 5.39 5.46
N LEU A 22 -0.60 5.18 4.42
CA LEU A 22 -0.13 4.75 3.10
C LEU A 22 0.89 5.71 2.49
N PHE A 23 0.64 7.02 2.53
CA PHE A 23 1.58 8.03 2.01
C PHE A 23 2.89 8.08 2.81
N ARG A 24 2.86 7.74 4.11
CA ARG A 24 4.07 7.67 4.94
C ARG A 24 4.91 6.43 4.62
N ILE A 25 4.26 5.32 4.28
CA ILE A 25 4.95 4.12 3.80
C ILE A 25 5.56 4.40 2.42
N ALA A 26 4.76 4.88 1.47
CA ALA A 26 5.19 5.16 0.09
C ALA A 26 6.31 6.22 0.00
N SER A 27 6.34 7.19 0.92
CA SER A 27 7.42 8.19 1.01
C SER A 27 8.69 7.69 1.69
N GLY A 28 8.72 6.45 2.18
CA GLY A 28 9.88 5.85 2.85
C GLY A 28 10.01 6.20 4.33
N GLN A 29 9.04 6.86 4.97
CA GLN A 29 9.13 7.19 6.40
C GLN A 29 9.07 5.96 7.30
N MET A 30 8.49 4.85 6.84
CA MET A 30 8.40 3.61 7.61
C MET A 30 9.70 2.79 7.57
N LEU A 31 10.28 2.60 6.38
CA LEU A 31 11.37 1.63 6.15
C LEU A 31 12.70 2.27 5.70
N GLY A 32 12.72 3.59 5.52
CA GLY A 32 13.89 4.35 5.08
C GLY A 32 13.78 4.88 3.65
N ALA A 33 14.61 5.88 3.34
CA ALA A 33 14.58 6.62 2.08
C ALA A 33 15.15 5.86 0.86
N ASP A 34 15.62 4.62 1.06
CA ASP A 34 16.25 3.80 0.02
C ASP A 34 15.61 2.40 -0.11
N GLN A 35 14.46 2.18 0.54
CA GLN A 35 13.74 0.91 0.54
C GLN A 35 12.48 1.02 -0.33
N PRO A 36 12.47 0.40 -1.53
CA PRO A 36 11.27 0.32 -2.35
C PRO A 36 10.20 -0.54 -1.67
N VAL A 37 8.93 -0.25 -1.95
CA VAL A 37 7.78 -0.92 -1.36
C VAL A 37 6.72 -1.27 -2.41
N VAL A 38 6.01 -2.37 -2.15
CA VAL A 38 4.76 -2.72 -2.82
C VAL A 38 3.66 -2.66 -1.78
N LEU A 39 2.67 -1.79 -2.00
CA LEU A 39 1.53 -1.67 -1.10
C LEU A 39 0.45 -2.69 -1.47
N ARG A 40 -0.03 -3.45 -0.50
CA ARG A 40 -1.11 -4.43 -0.68
C ARG A 40 -2.30 -4.00 0.17
N LEU A 41 -3.31 -3.45 -0.48
CA LEU A 41 -4.40 -2.75 0.15
C LEU A 41 -5.63 -3.66 0.24
N LEU A 42 -6.05 -3.96 1.46
CA LEU A 42 -7.22 -4.79 1.74
C LEU A 42 -8.37 -3.92 2.25
N GLU A 43 -9.53 -4.06 1.63
CA GLU A 43 -10.80 -3.49 2.10
C GLU A 43 -11.95 -4.46 1.96
N ILE A 44 -13.09 -4.13 2.57
CA ILE A 44 -14.33 -4.84 2.28
C ILE A 44 -14.89 -4.43 0.91
N THR A 45 -15.62 -5.32 0.23
CA THR A 45 -16.22 -5.08 -1.10
C THR A 45 -16.95 -3.72 -1.22
N PRO A 46 -17.76 -3.26 -0.24
CA PRO A 46 -18.43 -1.96 -0.31
C PRO A 46 -17.48 -0.75 -0.35
N ALA A 47 -16.24 -0.90 0.12
CA ALA A 47 -15.25 0.17 0.19
C ALA A 47 -14.26 0.18 -1.00
N LEU A 48 -14.36 -0.77 -1.95
CA LEU A 48 -13.47 -0.84 -3.10
C LEU A 48 -13.46 0.43 -3.96
N GLY A 49 -14.63 1.09 -4.11
CA GLY A 49 -14.69 2.36 -4.84
C GLY A 49 -13.92 3.50 -4.14
N ALA A 50 -13.90 3.51 -2.81
CA ALA A 50 -13.07 4.46 -2.06
C ALA A 50 -11.59 4.08 -2.16
N LEU A 51 -11.28 2.77 -2.11
CA LEU A 51 -9.93 2.25 -2.29
C LEU A 51 -9.34 2.61 -3.66
N ASP A 52 -10.18 2.64 -4.71
CA ASP A 52 -9.78 3.09 -6.03
C ASP A 52 -9.30 4.54 -6.01
N GLY A 53 -10.02 5.43 -5.31
CA GLY A 53 -9.62 6.82 -5.11
C GLY A 53 -8.28 6.93 -4.38
N VAL A 54 -8.08 6.19 -3.30
CA VAL A 54 -6.78 6.17 -2.58
C VAL A 54 -5.63 5.74 -3.48
N HIS A 55 -5.85 4.72 -4.32
CA HIS A 55 -4.83 4.29 -5.28
C HIS A 55 -4.53 5.35 -6.35
N MET A 56 -5.55 6.03 -6.88
CA MET A 56 -5.34 7.14 -7.81
C MET A 56 -4.46 8.24 -7.18
N GLU A 57 -4.70 8.58 -5.92
CA GLU A 57 -3.88 9.57 -5.22
C GLU A 57 -2.43 9.12 -4.98
N LEU A 58 -2.21 7.82 -4.71
CA LEU A 58 -0.87 7.24 -4.61
C LEU A 58 -0.12 7.32 -5.95
N ASP A 59 -0.79 7.04 -7.06
CA ASP A 59 -0.22 7.15 -8.41
C ASP A 59 0.13 8.61 -8.74
N ASP A 60 -0.77 9.55 -8.45
CA ASP A 60 -0.57 10.99 -8.69
C ASP A 60 0.60 11.59 -7.88
N CYS A 61 0.92 11.00 -6.73
CA CYS A 61 2.08 11.41 -5.92
C CYS A 61 3.42 11.03 -6.54
N ALA A 62 3.45 10.11 -7.51
CA ALA A 62 4.66 9.64 -8.20
C ALA A 62 5.82 9.31 -7.23
N PHE A 63 5.52 8.60 -6.13
CA PHE A 63 6.52 8.27 -5.13
C PHE A 63 7.62 7.38 -5.72
N PRO A 64 8.91 7.77 -5.64
CA PRO A 64 10.01 7.03 -6.25
C PRO A 64 10.27 5.67 -5.59
N LEU A 65 9.74 5.43 -4.38
CA LEU A 65 9.87 4.16 -3.66
C LEU A 65 8.65 3.26 -3.83
N LEU A 66 7.55 3.74 -4.42
CA LEU A 66 6.34 2.93 -4.62
C LEU A 66 6.42 2.20 -5.96
N GLU A 67 6.79 0.92 -5.90
CA GLU A 67 7.01 0.09 -7.11
C GLU A 67 5.72 -0.58 -7.60
N GLY A 68 4.69 -0.61 -6.77
CA GLY A 68 3.40 -1.15 -7.16
C GLY A 68 2.36 -1.14 -6.06
N VAL A 69 1.11 -1.30 -6.47
CA VAL A 69 -0.04 -1.39 -5.58
C VAL A 69 -0.91 -2.56 -6.01
N VAL A 70 -1.29 -3.40 -5.03
CA VAL A 70 -2.29 -4.46 -5.19
C VAL A 70 -3.50 -4.06 -4.37
N LYS A 71 -4.66 -3.92 -5.00
CA LYS A 71 -5.95 -3.68 -4.32
C LYS A 71 -6.80 -4.93 -4.37
N THR A 72 -7.46 -5.28 -3.27
CA THR A 72 -8.34 -6.44 -3.23
C THR A 72 -9.27 -6.39 -2.02
N ASP A 73 -10.36 -7.16 -2.10
CA ASP A 73 -11.20 -7.53 -0.97
C ASP A 73 -10.99 -8.99 -0.51
N ASP A 74 -10.06 -9.72 -1.13
CA ASP A 74 -9.66 -11.07 -0.73
C ASP A 74 -8.39 -11.01 0.13
N ALA A 75 -8.52 -11.43 1.39
CA ALA A 75 -7.40 -11.50 2.32
C ALA A 75 -6.27 -12.42 1.81
N ASN A 76 -6.57 -13.50 1.09
CA ASN A 76 -5.53 -14.39 0.56
C ASN A 76 -4.66 -13.66 -0.48
N VAL A 77 -5.29 -12.85 -1.34
CA VAL A 77 -4.58 -12.02 -2.33
C VAL A 77 -3.77 -10.93 -1.62
N ALA A 78 -4.36 -10.27 -0.62
CA ALA A 78 -3.69 -9.22 0.12
C ALA A 78 -2.42 -9.74 0.82
N PHE A 79 -2.51 -10.90 1.48
CA PHE A 79 -1.43 -11.41 2.33
C PHE A 79 -0.43 -12.36 1.64
N ALA A 80 -0.66 -12.81 0.39
CA ALA A 80 0.12 -13.84 -0.29
C ALA A 80 1.65 -13.68 -0.24
N GLU A 81 2.15 -12.44 -0.31
CA GLU A 81 3.60 -12.14 -0.36
C GLU A 81 4.00 -11.15 0.73
N SER A 82 3.16 -10.98 1.75
CA SER A 82 3.33 -9.92 2.74
C SER A 82 4.57 -10.12 3.60
N ASN A 83 5.41 -9.10 3.71
CA ASN A 83 6.49 -9.05 4.70
C ASN A 83 6.01 -8.40 6.02
N TYR A 84 5.09 -7.44 5.92
CA TYR A 84 4.47 -6.73 7.06
C TYR A 84 2.95 -6.66 6.86
N GLY A 85 2.19 -7.00 7.90
CA GLY A 85 0.74 -6.80 7.94
C GLY A 85 0.36 -5.76 8.98
N LEU A 86 -0.41 -4.74 8.58
CA LEU A 86 -0.89 -3.64 9.41
C LEU A 86 -2.43 -3.57 9.43
#